data_AF-A0A016RU09-F1
#
_entry.id   AF-A0A016RU09-F1
#
_cell.length_a   1.000
_cell.length_b   1.000
_cell.length_c   1.000
_cell.angle_alpha   90.00
_cell.angle_beta   90.00
_cell.angle_gamma   90.00
#
_symmetry.space_group_name_H-M   'P 1'
#
loop_
_entity.id
_entity.type
_entity.pdbx_description
1 polymer ?
#
loop_
_entity_poly.entity_id
_entity_poly.type
_entity_poly.pdbx_seq_one_letter_code
_entity_poly.pdbx_strand_id
1 'polypeptide(L)' 'MINYLLLSLQMTWCDLLVCCLFNPIIYHCPQLFDRYPNVFLHNKRIAQMDEFTGFLYNVREQRFSPTV' A
#
# COMPACT_ATOMS: atom_id res chain seq x y z
N MET A 1 -4.81 -2.54 -16.40
CA MET A 1 -3.93 -1.35 -16.30
C MET A 1 -3.29 -1.23 -14.93
N ILE A 2 -4.07 -1.10 -13.85
CA ILE A 2 -3.52 -0.97 -12.47
C ILE A 2 -2.56 -2.10 -12.11
N ASN A 3 -2.88 -3.37 -12.43
CA ASN A 3 -1.97 -4.49 -12.14
C ASN A 3 -0.57 -4.39 -12.79
N TYR A 4 -0.44 -3.76 -13.96
CA TYR A 4 0.88 -3.59 -14.61
C TYR A 4 1.70 -2.48 -13.94
N LEU A 5 1.04 -1.43 -13.46
CA LEU A 5 1.67 -0.37 -12.69
C LEU A 5 2.23 -0.92 -11.36
N LEU A 6 1.41 -1.72 -10.66
CA LEU A 6 1.75 -2.25 -9.34
C LEU A 6 2.89 -3.29 -9.33
N LEU A 7 3.13 -3.95 -10.47
CA LEU A 7 4.10 -5.05 -10.63
C LEU A 7 5.40 -4.63 -11.32
N SER A 8 5.52 -3.38 -11.77
CA SER A 8 6.76 -2.87 -12.38
C SER A 8 7.92 -2.86 -11.38
N LEU A 9 9.10 -3.25 -11.84
CA LEU A 9 10.37 -3.20 -11.09
C LEU A 9 10.78 -1.75 -10.77
N GLN A 10 10.44 -0.81 -11.65
CA GLN A 10 10.72 0.60 -11.47
C GLN A 10 9.48 1.33 -10.99
N MET A 11 9.63 2.02 -9.87
CA MET A 11 8.63 2.90 -9.28
C MET A 11 8.55 4.21 -10.07
N THR A 12 7.33 4.74 -10.20
CA THR A 12 6.99 5.97 -10.91
C THR A 12 6.17 6.90 -10.01
N TRP A 13 6.03 8.17 -10.40
CA TRP A 13 5.17 9.12 -9.68
C TRP A 13 3.70 8.67 -9.60
N CYS A 14 3.24 7.86 -10.56
CA CYS A 14 1.90 7.25 -10.53
C CYS A 14 1.74 6.30 -9.34
N ASP A 15 2.79 5.55 -8.97
CA ASP A 15 2.78 4.65 -7.82
C ASP A 15 2.60 5.43 -6.51
N LEU A 16 3.22 6.61 -6.39
CA LEU A 16 3.00 7.50 -5.23
C LEU A 16 1.57 8.01 -5.18
N LEU A 17 0.99 8.43 -6.30
CA LEU A 17 -0.41 8.88 -6.34
C LEU A 17 -1.36 7.77 -5.90
N VAL A 18 -1.15 6.55 -6.40
CA VAL A 18 -1.91 5.37 -5.99
C VAL A 18 -1.72 5.11 -4.50
N CYS A 19 -0.50 5.18 -3.99
CA CYS A 19 -0.25 4.98 -2.57
C CYS A 19 -0.92 6.03 -1.69
N CYS A 20 -0.79 7.32 -2.01
CA CYS A 20 -1.46 8.40 -1.28
C CYS A 20 -2.98 8.24 -1.29
N LEU A 21 -3.56 7.81 -2.41
CA LEU A 21 -5.00 7.60 -2.55
C LEU A 21 -5.49 6.43 -1.67
N PHE A 22 -4.78 5.31 -1.69
CA PHE A 22 -5.22 4.10 -0.99
C PHE A 22 -4.79 4.04 0.47
N ASN A 23 -3.74 4.75 0.88
CA ASN A 23 -3.22 4.69 2.24
C ASN A 23 -4.27 5.04 3.34
N PRO A 24 -5.11 6.08 3.20
CA PRO A 24 -6.24 6.32 4.12
C PRO A 24 -7.28 5.19 4.10
N ILE A 25 -7.53 4.59 2.93
CA ILE A 25 -8.50 3.51 2.76
C ILE A 25 -7.98 2.22 3.42
N ILE A 26 -6.68 1.93 3.28
CA ILE A 26 -6.01 0.81 3.98
C ILE A 26 -6.15 0.99 5.49
N TYR A 27 -5.98 2.21 5.99
CA TYR A 27 -6.08 2.51 7.42
C TYR A 27 -7.53 2.38 7.96
N HIS A 28 -8.52 2.94 7.25
CA HIS A 28 -9.91 2.96 7.72
C HIS A 28 -10.71 1.70 7.34
N CYS A 29 -10.33 0.99 6.29
CA CYS A 29 -11.07 -0.15 5.75
C CYS A 29 -10.11 -1.24 5.20
N PRO A 30 -9.29 -1.88 6.05
CA PRO A 30 -8.30 -2.86 5.60
C PRO A 30 -8.92 -4.08 4.90
N GLN A 31 -10.13 -4.49 5.30
CA GLN A 31 -10.85 -5.65 4.76
C GLN A 31 -11.16 -5.54 3.25
N LEU A 32 -11.24 -4.31 2.72
CA LEU A 32 -11.44 -4.10 1.29
C LEU A 32 -10.32 -4.73 0.44
N PHE A 33 -9.11 -4.81 1.01
CA PHE A 33 -7.93 -5.30 0.32
C PHE A 33 -7.76 -6.81 0.38
N ASP A 34 -8.61 -7.54 1.11
CA ASP A 34 -8.68 -9.01 1.02
C ASP A 34 -9.03 -9.45 -0.41
N ARG A 35 -9.85 -8.65 -1.11
CA ARG A 35 -10.22 -8.84 -2.52
C ARG A 35 -9.17 -8.30 -3.50
N TYR A 36 -8.30 -7.40 -3.05
CA TYR A 36 -7.30 -6.71 -3.88
C TYR A 36 -5.91 -6.68 -3.20
N PRO A 37 -5.33 -7.84 -2.89
CA PRO A 37 -4.10 -7.93 -2.08
C PRO A 37 -2.90 -7.23 -2.74
N ASN A 38 -2.87 -7.17 -4.07
CA ASN A 38 -1.80 -6.51 -4.82
C ASN A 38 -1.69 -5.01 -4.53
N VAL A 39 -2.81 -4.33 -4.24
CA VAL A 39 -2.81 -2.89 -3.94
C VAL A 39 -2.17 -2.63 -2.58
N PHE A 40 -2.50 -3.48 -1.60
CA PHE A 40 -1.90 -3.43 -0.26
C PHE A 40 -0.40 -3.77 -0.31
N LEU A 41 -0.03 -4.86 -0.99
CA LEU A 41 1.37 -5.27 -1.14
C LEU A 41 2.21 -4.21 -1.84
N HIS A 42 1.65 -3.55 -2.85
CA HIS A 42 2.33 -2.46 -3.53
C HIS A 42 2.51 -1.24 -2.61
N ASN A 43 1.46 -0.81 -1.90
CA ASN A 43 1.57 0.26 -0.90
C ASN A 43 2.63 -0.06 0.16
N LYS A 44 2.67 -1.31 0.62
CA LYS A 44 3.67 -1.81 1.55
C LYS A 44 5.09 -1.73 0.99
N ARG A 45 5.30 -2.13 -0.27
CA ARG A 45 6.59 -2.03 -0.95
C ARG A 45 7.08 -0.58 -0.98
N ILE A 46 6.24 0.35 -1.40
CA ILE A 46 6.60 1.78 -1.47
C ILE A 46 6.88 2.35 -0.07
N ALA A 47 6.06 2.02 0.93
CA ALA A 47 6.27 2.46 2.32
C ALA A 47 7.58 1.94 2.97
N GLN A 48 8.19 0.92 2.38
CA GLN A 48 9.45 0.34 2.85
C GLN A 48 10.68 0.94 2.18
N MET A 49 10.52 1.76 1.13
CA MET A 49 11.64 2.47 0.50
C MET A 49 12.12 3.60 1.43
N ASP A 50 13.44 3.73 1.57
CA ASP A 50 14.04 4.66 2.53
C ASP A 50 13.62 6.11 2.26
N GLU A 51 13.50 6.49 0.99
CA GLU A 51 13.09 7.82 0.52
C GLU A 51 11.66 8.20 0.94
N PHE A 52 10.81 7.22 1.25
CA PHE A 52 9.41 7.42 1.62
C PHE A 52 9.12 7.06 3.09
N THR A 53 10.15 6.95 3.91
CA THR A 53 9.99 6.70 5.35
C THR A 53 9.14 7.80 5.98
N GLY A 54 8.02 7.41 6.60
CA GLY A 54 7.08 8.33 7.25
C GLY A 54 6.11 9.05 6.30
N PHE A 55 6.20 8.81 4.99
CA PHE A 55 5.31 9.41 4.00
C PHE A 55 3.91 8.79 3.99
N LEU A 56 3.83 7.46 4.19
CA LEU A 56 2.57 6.72 4.22
C LEU A 56 2.21 6.38 5.67
N TYR A 57 1.07 6.89 6.11
CA TYR A 57 0.63 6.97 7.50
C TYR A 57 0.80 5.72 8.36
N ASN A 58 0.69 4.46 7.87
CA ASN A 58 0.71 3.32 8.80
C ASN A 58 0.87 1.91 8.19
N VAL A 59 1.71 1.70 7.17
CA VAL A 59 2.01 0.30 6.79
C VAL A 59 3.00 -0.38 7.77
N ARG A 60 3.63 0.37 8.69
CA ARG A 60 4.64 -0.19 9.59
C ARG A 60 4.13 -0.88 10.85
N GLU A 61 2.96 -0.56 11.44
CA GLU A 61 2.64 -1.11 12.78
C GLU A 61 1.17 -1.44 13.12
N GLN A 62 0.26 -1.59 12.16
CA GLN A 62 -0.96 -2.35 12.45
C GLN A 62 -0.71 -3.84 12.25
N ARG A 63 -0.34 -4.50 13.36
CA ARG A 63 -0.44 -5.95 13.54
C ARG A 63 -1.83 -6.38 13.10
N PHE A 64 -1.91 -7.07 11.97
CA PHE A 64 -3.09 -7.81 11.58
C PHE A 64 -3.23 -8.95 12.60
N SER A 65 -4.03 -8.73 13.65
CA SER A 65 -4.47 -9.80 14.55
C SER A 65 -5.76 -10.37 13.96
N PRO A 66 -5.74 -11.54 13.29
CA PRO A 66 -6.97 -12.20 12.91
C PRO A 66 -7.71 -12.59 14.19
N THR A 67 -8.89 -12.04 14.40
CA THR A 67 -9.79 -12.45 15.48
C THR A 67 -10.26 -13.88 15.18
N VAL A 68 -10.03 -14.80 16.13
CA VAL A 68 -10.59 -16.16 16.14
C VAL A 68 -12.09 -16.08 16.41
#